data_AF-A0A258ERC2-F1
#
_entry.id   AF-A0A258ERC2-F1
#
_cell.length_a   1.000
_cell.length_b   1.000
_cell.length_c   1.000
_cell.angle_alpha   90.00
_cell.angle_beta   90.00
_cell.angle_gamma   90.00
#
_symmetry.space_group_name_H-M   'P 1'
#
loop_
_entity.id
_entity.type
_entity.pdbx_description
1 polymer ?
#
loop_
_entity_poly.entity_id
_entity_poly.type
_entity_poly.pdbx_seq_one_letter_code
_entity_poly.pdbx_strand_id
1 'polypeptide(L)'
;MGELYSRKTNSYTFYYFMLIIALMITNGITAQTVTSPQVNFTQRTAAATPAKTIYNIKGDFTMLGNTNLTLVNYGNTTNNESNSMQYVDIDGDSNTWNSSMATMELSNGGENSAIQNCSTVIYAGLYWTGKSQDADTFTASKQVQNGTQSTNTTSTITNGQQINNTTYTLNITKGGTGNSRYPIYTFTGNGNTYVFTYTNSATVTVSVNGATATNVPLSTITTTSGIATAPLASPYYIIADGTVNLTIYNFKRSTSTDSNVDYTGNSSVSVNVTGTIPTYTTVNKNYDKKVISLKGPGASSYTAVTANSDVYFPGSAYSGIFVGYQEVTEYVKAHGPGAYTVADIALIEGNNSNPGYSGGWVMVVIYENPAMKSRAVTLFDGYAYVNGQRSGGGEFGNIPISGFTTVDSGPVNMKLGVMAAEGDIATNSGSDYL
;
A
#
# COMPACT_ATOMS: atom_id res chain seq x y z
N MET A 1 -59.91 39.71 57.14
CA MET A 1 -58.88 39.78 56.10
C MET A 1 -57.64 39.09 56.64
N GLY A 2 -57.29 37.91 56.13
CA GLY A 2 -56.05 37.23 56.49
C GLY A 2 -54.98 37.60 55.46
N GLU A 3 -53.90 38.23 55.90
CA GLU A 3 -52.75 38.49 55.04
C GLU A 3 -51.92 37.20 54.89
N LEU A 4 -51.71 36.80 53.63
CA LEU A 4 -50.86 35.67 53.26
C LEU A 4 -49.44 36.17 53.00
N TYR A 5 -48.50 35.81 53.89
CA TYR A 5 -47.07 36.00 53.65
C TYR A 5 -46.53 34.87 52.75
N SER A 6 -46.03 35.23 51.57
CA SER A 6 -45.27 34.33 50.70
C SER A 6 -43.86 34.10 51.27
N ARG A 7 -43.54 32.85 51.58
CA ARG A 7 -42.24 32.43 52.13
C ARG A 7 -41.21 32.43 51.00
N LYS A 8 -40.28 33.40 51.02
CA LYS A 8 -39.11 33.45 50.12
C LYS A 8 -38.28 32.17 50.26
N THR A 9 -38.32 31.30 49.27
CA THR A 9 -37.42 30.14 49.18
C THR A 9 -36.02 30.60 48.78
N ASN A 10 -35.01 30.18 49.54
CA ASN A 10 -33.61 30.52 49.31
C ASN A 10 -33.14 29.97 47.95
N SER A 11 -32.84 30.87 47.02
CA SER A 11 -32.45 30.58 45.64
C SER A 11 -31.06 29.95 45.48
N TYR A 12 -30.24 29.96 46.54
CA TYR A 12 -28.87 29.44 46.50
C TYR A 12 -28.79 27.93 46.24
N THR A 13 -29.75 27.13 46.71
CA THR A 13 -29.75 25.67 46.52
C THR A 13 -29.88 25.29 45.05
N PHE A 14 -30.65 26.06 44.27
CA PHE A 14 -30.80 25.87 42.84
C PHE A 14 -29.50 26.20 42.08
N TYR A 15 -28.80 27.27 42.48
CA TYR A 15 -27.52 27.63 41.88
C TYR A 15 -26.39 26.65 42.24
N TYR A 16 -26.36 26.12 43.46
CA TYR A 16 -25.43 25.03 43.81
C TYR A 16 -25.71 23.75 43.02
N PHE A 17 -26.99 23.42 42.79
CA PHE A 17 -27.36 22.26 41.97
C PHE A 17 -26.97 22.46 40.49
N MET A 18 -27.17 23.66 39.94
CA MET A 18 -26.70 24.02 38.59
C MET A 18 -25.17 24.06 38.48
N LEU A 19 -24.44 24.51 39.51
CA LEU A 19 -22.98 24.50 39.53
C LEU A 19 -22.43 23.07 39.57
N ILE A 20 -23.05 22.18 40.36
CA ILE A 20 -22.69 20.76 40.39
C ILE A 20 -22.98 20.09 39.05
N ILE A 21 -24.13 20.36 38.42
CA ILE A 21 -24.44 19.84 37.07
C ILE A 21 -23.46 20.39 36.03
N ALA A 22 -23.09 21.68 36.10
CA ALA A 22 -22.10 22.28 35.21
C ALA A 22 -20.68 21.74 35.42
N LEU A 23 -20.30 21.38 36.66
CA LEU A 23 -19.05 20.69 36.98
C LEU A 23 -19.08 19.19 36.61
N MET A 24 -20.27 18.59 36.51
CA MET A 24 -20.50 17.22 36.02
C MET A 24 -20.58 17.14 34.48
N ILE A 25 -20.51 18.27 33.77
CA ILE A 25 -20.14 18.27 32.34
C ILE A 25 -18.64 17.94 32.30
N THR A 26 -18.33 16.66 32.51
CA THR A 26 -16.99 16.14 32.31
C THR A 26 -16.65 16.37 30.85
N ASN A 27 -15.75 17.31 30.58
CA ASN A 27 -14.94 17.23 29.37
C ASN A 27 -14.39 15.79 29.37
N GLY A 28 -14.79 14.98 28.41
CA GLY A 28 -14.32 13.60 28.33
C GLY A 28 -12.80 13.64 28.24
N ILE A 29 -12.12 13.28 29.33
CA ILE A 29 -10.67 13.16 29.33
C ILE A 29 -10.38 11.92 28.48
N THR A 30 -10.00 12.13 27.22
CA THR A 30 -9.43 11.08 26.37
C THR A 30 -8.01 10.83 26.86
N ALA A 31 -7.84 9.86 27.76
CA ALA A 31 -6.54 9.42 28.22
C ALA A 31 -6.10 8.19 27.42
N GLN A 32 -4.88 8.27 26.86
CA GLN A 32 -4.24 7.12 26.24
C GLN A 32 -4.08 5.95 27.23
N THR A 33 -4.12 4.74 26.71
CA THR A 33 -3.90 3.52 27.49
C THR A 33 -2.55 2.88 27.19
N VAL A 34 -1.82 2.45 28.21
CA VAL A 34 -0.56 1.71 28.01
C VAL A 34 -0.88 0.33 27.40
N THR A 35 -0.25 -0.03 26.29
CA THR A 35 -0.29 -1.41 25.78
C THR A 35 0.63 -2.32 26.60
N SER A 36 0.21 -3.56 26.80
CA SER A 36 1.08 -4.59 27.38
C SER A 36 1.84 -5.31 26.28
N PRO A 37 3.17 -5.47 26.38
CA PRO A 37 3.92 -6.23 25.40
C PRO A 37 3.47 -7.69 25.37
N GLN A 38 3.28 -8.25 24.17
CA GLN A 38 3.00 -9.68 23.97
C GLN A 38 4.28 -10.50 24.16
N VAL A 39 5.42 -9.92 23.78
CA VAL A 39 6.75 -10.43 24.10
C VAL A 39 7.50 -9.30 24.79
N ASN A 40 7.90 -9.52 26.04
CA ASN A 40 8.61 -8.52 26.82
C ASN A 40 9.90 -8.10 26.11
N PHE A 41 10.17 -6.80 26.12
CA PHE A 41 11.45 -6.29 25.64
C PHE A 41 12.56 -6.71 26.59
N THR A 42 13.47 -7.57 26.12
CA THR A 42 14.57 -8.13 26.92
C THR A 42 15.90 -8.01 26.20
N GLN A 43 17.01 -8.07 26.95
CA GLN A 43 18.34 -8.01 26.35
C GLN A 43 18.59 -9.25 25.50
N ARG A 44 19.03 -9.01 24.26
CA ARG A 44 19.42 -10.09 23.34
C ARG A 44 20.92 -10.34 23.39
N THR A 45 21.27 -11.61 23.47
CA THR A 45 22.66 -12.10 23.55
C THR A 45 22.98 -13.03 22.39
N ALA A 46 24.21 -13.00 21.91
CA ALA A 46 24.69 -13.94 20.91
C ALA A 46 24.65 -15.38 21.44
N ALA A 47 24.28 -16.33 20.60
CA ALA A 47 24.24 -17.76 20.94
C ALA A 47 25.60 -18.28 21.44
N ALA A 48 26.70 -17.74 20.92
CA ALA A 48 28.05 -18.09 21.34
C ALA A 48 28.43 -17.54 22.73
N THR A 49 27.77 -16.47 23.20
CA THR A 49 28.03 -15.83 24.50
C THR A 49 26.74 -15.44 25.21
N PRO A 50 25.91 -16.41 25.63
CA PRO A 50 24.55 -16.16 26.13
C PRO A 50 24.51 -15.41 27.47
N ALA A 51 25.60 -15.41 28.23
CA ALA A 51 25.73 -14.63 29.46
C ALA A 51 26.14 -13.16 29.23
N LYS A 52 26.55 -12.79 28.00
CA LYS A 52 27.04 -11.45 27.67
C LYS A 52 25.88 -10.56 27.23
N THR A 53 25.25 -9.91 28.21
CA THR A 53 24.13 -8.98 27.97
C THR A 53 24.56 -7.58 27.56
N ILE A 54 25.82 -7.21 27.84
CA ILE A 54 26.44 -5.93 27.43
C ILE A 54 27.71 -6.23 26.64
N TYR A 55 27.78 -5.70 25.43
CA TYR A 55 28.95 -5.78 24.56
C TYR A 55 29.88 -4.60 24.82
N ASN A 56 30.84 -4.79 25.73
CA ASN A 56 31.96 -3.87 25.92
C ASN A 56 33.02 -4.12 24.84
N ILE A 57 33.04 -3.26 23.83
CA ILE A 57 33.81 -3.47 22.59
C ILE A 57 34.56 -2.20 22.20
N LYS A 58 35.73 -2.31 21.56
CA LYS A 58 36.27 -1.23 20.73
C LYS A 58 35.63 -1.33 19.37
N GLY A 59 34.59 -0.56 19.09
CA GLY A 59 33.73 -0.82 17.95
C GLY A 59 32.41 -0.07 18.05
N ASP A 60 31.42 -0.47 17.26
CA ASP A 60 30.09 0.13 17.20
C ASP A 60 29.06 -0.92 16.75
N PHE A 61 27.81 -0.51 16.57
CA PHE A 61 26.80 -1.28 15.86
C PHE A 61 26.35 -0.54 14.60
N THR A 62 25.88 -1.30 13.61
CA THR A 62 25.22 -0.78 12.42
C THR A 62 23.90 -1.50 12.17
N MET A 63 23.02 -0.85 11.42
CA MET A 63 21.71 -1.37 11.03
C MET A 63 21.54 -1.16 9.54
N LEU A 64 21.05 -2.18 8.85
CA LEU A 64 20.74 -2.15 7.43
C LEU A 64 19.41 -2.84 7.20
N GLY A 65 18.62 -2.38 6.26
CA GLY A 65 17.30 -2.94 6.01
C GLY A 65 16.65 -2.26 4.83
N ASN A 66 15.61 -2.90 4.29
CA ASN A 66 14.83 -2.35 3.19
C ASN A 66 13.43 -2.97 3.18
N THR A 67 12.54 -2.43 2.36
CA THR A 67 11.16 -2.89 2.22
C THR A 67 11.03 -3.91 1.09
N ASN A 68 10.15 -4.90 1.29
CA ASN A 68 9.79 -5.90 0.28
C ASN A 68 8.39 -5.67 -0.31
N LEU A 69 7.69 -4.63 0.16
CA LEU A 69 6.35 -4.26 -0.29
C LEU A 69 6.19 -2.75 -0.25
N THR A 70 5.82 -2.14 -1.38
CA THR A 70 5.69 -0.69 -1.53
C THR A 70 4.36 -0.31 -2.16
N LEU A 71 3.98 0.96 -2.07
CA LEU A 71 2.83 1.49 -2.76
C LEU A 71 3.00 1.38 -4.28
N VAL A 72 1.92 1.04 -4.98
CA VAL A 72 1.85 1.15 -6.44
C VAL A 72 2.06 2.60 -6.87
N ASN A 73 1.39 3.52 -6.20
CA ASN A 73 1.52 4.97 -6.40
C ASN A 73 2.17 5.59 -5.16
N TYR A 74 3.49 5.50 -5.07
CA TYR A 74 4.24 5.99 -3.92
C TYR A 74 4.14 7.52 -3.76
N GLY A 75 3.92 7.96 -2.52
CA GLY A 75 4.02 9.36 -2.12
C GLY A 75 4.48 9.45 -0.67
N ASN A 76 5.28 10.48 -0.34
CA ASN A 76 5.88 10.64 0.99
C ASN A 76 4.86 10.83 2.13
N THR A 77 3.60 11.13 1.80
CA THR A 77 2.50 11.32 2.75
C THR A 77 1.34 10.36 2.51
N THR A 78 1.53 9.36 1.64
CA THR A 78 0.50 8.38 1.31
C THR A 78 0.66 7.18 2.23
N ASN A 79 -0.43 6.80 2.91
CA ASN A 79 -0.45 5.60 3.75
C ASN A 79 -0.71 4.33 2.93
N ASN A 80 -0.58 3.17 3.57
CA ASN A 80 -0.90 1.89 2.95
C ASN A 80 -2.38 1.47 3.13
N GLU A 81 -3.15 2.15 3.98
CA GLU A 81 -4.60 1.90 4.16
C GLU A 81 -5.38 2.14 2.87
N SER A 82 -6.09 1.11 2.40
CA SER A 82 -6.91 1.10 1.18
C SER A 82 -6.17 1.44 -0.11
N ASN A 83 -4.85 1.61 -0.06
CA ASN A 83 -3.99 1.85 -1.21
C ASN A 83 -3.41 0.53 -1.71
N SER A 84 -3.28 0.41 -3.04
CA SER A 84 -2.72 -0.79 -3.65
C SER A 84 -1.21 -0.87 -3.39
N MET A 85 -0.78 -1.99 -2.82
CA MET A 85 0.60 -2.37 -2.58
C MET A 85 1.08 -3.35 -3.66
N GLN A 86 2.37 -3.29 -3.97
CA GLN A 86 3.07 -4.15 -4.91
C GLN A 86 4.37 -4.65 -4.31
N TYR A 87 4.83 -5.84 -4.74
CA TYR A 87 6.12 -6.35 -4.32
C TYR A 87 7.25 -5.48 -4.85
N VAL A 88 8.28 -5.32 -4.02
CA VAL A 88 9.60 -4.91 -4.49
C VAL A 88 10.33 -6.17 -4.93
N ASP A 89 10.78 -6.23 -6.18
CA ASP A 89 11.58 -7.31 -6.76
C ASP A 89 12.76 -6.67 -7.50
N ILE A 90 13.96 -6.77 -6.92
CA ILE A 90 15.17 -6.11 -7.42
C ILE A 90 16.10 -7.04 -8.18
N ASP A 91 15.85 -8.35 -8.16
CA ASP A 91 16.76 -9.35 -8.71
C ASP A 91 16.17 -10.12 -9.89
N GLY A 92 14.86 -10.01 -10.14
CA GLY A 92 14.21 -10.59 -11.32
C GLY A 92 14.26 -12.12 -11.34
N ASP A 93 14.57 -12.75 -10.20
CA ASP A 93 14.53 -14.19 -10.07
C ASP A 93 13.06 -14.64 -9.97
N SER A 94 12.63 -15.41 -10.96
CA SER A 94 11.25 -15.94 -11.03
C SER A 94 10.82 -16.75 -9.81
N ASN A 95 11.78 -17.25 -9.02
CA ASN A 95 11.51 -17.99 -7.79
C ASN A 95 11.29 -17.08 -6.59
N THR A 96 11.70 -15.80 -6.63
CA THR A 96 11.55 -14.82 -5.53
C THR A 96 10.60 -13.70 -5.91
N TRP A 97 9.35 -13.77 -5.46
CA TRP A 97 8.34 -12.78 -5.87
C TRP A 97 8.50 -11.40 -5.20
N ASN A 98 9.26 -11.33 -4.11
CA ASN A 98 9.73 -10.09 -3.54
C ASN A 98 11.18 -10.25 -3.10
N SER A 99 12.00 -9.23 -3.34
CA SER A 99 13.41 -9.14 -2.97
C SER A 99 13.80 -7.68 -2.79
N SER A 100 14.60 -7.39 -1.76
CA SER A 100 15.14 -6.05 -1.53
C SER A 100 16.54 -6.14 -0.91
N MET A 101 17.35 -5.08 -1.06
CA MET A 101 18.76 -5.09 -0.69
C MET A 101 19.15 -3.86 0.12
N ALA A 102 20.10 -4.06 1.03
CA ALA A 102 20.82 -2.99 1.70
C ALA A 102 22.31 -3.36 1.81
N THR A 103 23.18 -2.35 1.80
CA THR A 103 24.63 -2.54 1.87
C THR A 103 25.11 -2.37 3.32
N MET A 104 25.80 -3.38 3.84
CA MET A 104 26.44 -3.34 5.15
C MET A 104 27.80 -2.66 5.06
N GLU A 105 28.01 -1.66 5.92
CA GLU A 105 29.27 -0.95 6.09
C GLU A 105 29.65 -0.91 7.58
N LEU A 106 30.89 -1.28 7.92
CA LEU A 106 31.33 -1.42 9.32
C LEU A 106 32.28 -0.31 9.79
N SER A 107 32.87 0.54 8.95
CA SER A 107 33.75 1.59 9.50
C SER A 107 33.84 2.86 8.65
N ASN A 108 32.87 3.09 7.77
CA ASN A 108 32.90 4.20 6.82
C ASN A 108 32.78 5.59 7.46
N GLY A 109 32.55 5.68 8.77
CA GLY A 109 32.59 6.92 9.53
C GLY A 109 34.01 7.47 9.76
N GLY A 110 35.07 6.72 9.39
CA GLY A 110 36.46 7.18 9.44
C GLY A 110 37.00 7.42 10.86
N GLU A 111 36.30 6.96 11.89
CA GLU A 111 36.71 7.13 13.29
C GLU A 111 38.12 6.58 13.49
N ASN A 112 39.06 7.43 13.90
CA ASN A 112 40.46 7.08 14.13
C ASN A 112 41.09 6.31 12.96
N SER A 113 40.69 6.62 11.72
CA SER A 113 41.15 5.92 10.51
C SER A 113 40.80 4.42 10.49
N ALA A 114 39.72 4.02 11.15
CA ALA A 114 39.22 2.64 11.14
C ALA A 114 38.86 2.19 9.71
N ILE A 115 39.44 1.05 9.31
CA ILE A 115 39.20 0.41 8.02
C ILE A 115 38.34 -0.84 8.18
N GLN A 116 37.40 -1.05 7.25
CA GLN A 116 36.31 -2.01 7.46
C GLN A 116 36.81 -3.45 7.49
N ASN A 117 37.87 -3.76 6.75
CA ASN A 117 38.52 -5.06 6.70
C ASN A 117 39.25 -5.44 8.00
N CYS A 118 39.48 -4.50 8.92
CA CYS A 118 39.97 -4.77 10.27
C CYS A 118 38.84 -4.95 11.29
N SER A 119 37.58 -4.91 10.84
CA SER A 119 36.43 -5.10 11.72
C SER A 119 36.09 -6.57 11.87
N THR A 120 35.75 -6.99 13.08
CA THR A 120 35.29 -8.36 13.41
C THR A 120 33.85 -8.31 13.85
N VAL A 121 32.96 -9.01 13.14
CA VAL A 121 31.56 -9.14 13.53
C VAL A 121 31.44 -10.02 14.77
N ILE A 122 30.82 -9.48 15.81
CA ILE A 122 30.60 -10.16 17.10
C ILE A 122 29.20 -10.77 17.16
N TYR A 123 28.22 -10.09 16.57
CA TYR A 123 26.82 -10.52 16.53
C TYR A 123 26.14 -9.95 15.29
N ALA A 124 25.27 -10.74 14.65
CA ALA A 124 24.34 -10.26 13.65
C ALA A 124 22.95 -10.89 13.83
N GLY A 125 21.94 -10.06 14.02
CA GLY A 125 20.54 -10.46 14.14
C GLY A 125 19.74 -9.98 12.92
N LEU A 126 19.11 -10.90 12.19
CA LEU A 126 18.23 -10.59 11.06
C LEU A 126 16.78 -10.65 11.52
N TYR A 127 16.06 -9.56 11.29
CA TYR A 127 14.65 -9.37 11.57
C TYR A 127 13.87 -9.15 10.28
N TRP A 128 12.66 -9.66 10.22
CA TRP A 128 11.72 -9.38 9.14
C TRP A 128 10.32 -9.24 9.67
N THR A 129 9.48 -8.50 8.97
CA THR A 129 8.13 -8.19 9.42
C THR A 129 7.18 -8.01 8.24
N GLY A 130 5.89 -8.15 8.52
CA GLY A 130 4.86 -7.68 7.60
C GLY A 130 3.43 -7.83 8.11
N LYS A 131 2.54 -7.11 7.43
CA LYS A 131 1.09 -7.32 7.44
C LYS A 131 0.68 -7.96 6.12
N SER A 132 0.15 -9.18 6.17
CA SER A 132 -0.35 -9.92 5.01
C SER A 132 -1.61 -10.74 5.37
N GLN A 133 -1.64 -12.02 5.01
CA GLN A 133 -2.68 -12.98 5.43
C GLN A 133 -2.53 -13.33 6.91
N ASP A 134 -3.62 -13.69 7.58
CA ASP A 134 -3.55 -14.04 9.01
C ASP A 134 -2.83 -15.36 9.26
N ALA A 135 -3.02 -16.36 8.39
CA ALA A 135 -2.37 -17.65 8.49
C ALA A 135 -0.84 -17.56 8.37
N ASP A 136 -0.13 -18.37 9.16
CA ASP A 136 1.34 -18.48 9.10
C ASP A 136 1.82 -18.97 7.73
N THR A 137 1.06 -19.89 7.12
CA THR A 137 1.30 -20.38 5.77
C THR A 137 0.12 -20.07 4.87
N PHE A 138 0.40 -19.61 3.65
CA PHE A 138 -0.62 -19.28 2.67
C PHE A 138 -0.08 -19.36 1.24
N THR A 139 -1.00 -19.46 0.28
CA THR A 139 -0.67 -19.36 -1.15
C THR A 139 -1.00 -17.96 -1.64
N ALA A 140 0.00 -17.23 -2.11
CA ALA A 140 -0.19 -16.01 -2.89
C ALA A 140 -0.36 -16.37 -4.37
N SER A 141 -1.23 -15.64 -5.05
CA SER A 141 -1.49 -15.82 -6.49
C SER A 141 -1.40 -14.49 -7.21
N LYS A 142 -0.81 -14.47 -8.40
CA LYS A 142 -0.86 -13.30 -9.29
C LYS A 142 -1.08 -13.72 -10.74
N GLN A 143 -1.71 -12.81 -11.50
CA GLN A 143 -1.83 -12.95 -12.95
C GLN A 143 -0.52 -12.51 -13.60
N VAL A 144 0.13 -13.39 -14.34
CA VAL A 144 1.28 -13.04 -15.19
C VAL A 144 0.88 -13.22 -16.64
N GLN A 145 1.28 -12.27 -17.47
CA GLN A 145 1.06 -12.39 -18.90
C GLN A 145 1.83 -13.61 -19.41
N ASN A 146 1.16 -14.53 -20.09
CA ASN A 146 1.75 -15.74 -20.63
C ASN A 146 1.54 -15.86 -22.15
N GLY A 147 1.33 -14.72 -22.81
CA GLY A 147 1.22 -14.62 -24.25
C GLY A 147 0.17 -13.61 -24.69
N THR A 148 -0.36 -13.87 -25.88
CA THR A 148 -1.37 -13.06 -26.53
C THR A 148 -2.32 -13.94 -27.33
N GLN A 149 -3.55 -13.50 -27.53
CA GLN A 149 -4.52 -14.16 -28.41
C GLN A 149 -5.24 -13.16 -29.30
N SER A 150 -5.70 -13.61 -30.47
CA SER A 150 -6.53 -12.80 -31.35
C SER A 150 -7.93 -12.63 -30.76
N THR A 151 -8.49 -11.44 -30.91
CA THR A 151 -9.89 -11.14 -30.60
C THR A 151 -10.62 -10.67 -31.86
N ASN A 152 -11.90 -11.04 -31.98
CA ASN A 152 -12.85 -10.50 -32.94
C ASN A 152 -14.24 -10.61 -32.32
N THR A 153 -14.64 -9.58 -31.59
CA THR A 153 -15.88 -9.61 -30.79
C THR A 153 -16.77 -8.45 -31.18
N THR A 154 -18.05 -8.73 -31.43
CA THR A 154 -19.07 -7.69 -31.65
C THR A 154 -19.87 -7.49 -30.37
N SER A 155 -20.22 -6.25 -30.07
CA SER A 155 -21.02 -5.90 -28.90
C SER A 155 -21.85 -4.64 -29.16
N THR A 156 -22.93 -4.47 -28.38
CA THR A 156 -23.68 -3.22 -28.34
C THR A 156 -23.40 -2.55 -27.01
N ILE A 157 -22.90 -1.32 -27.08
CA ILE A 157 -22.47 -0.53 -25.93
C ILE A 157 -23.55 0.52 -25.63
N THR A 158 -23.91 0.61 -24.37
CA THR A 158 -24.89 1.57 -23.82
C THR A 158 -24.19 2.56 -22.88
N ASN A 159 -24.94 3.53 -22.37
CA ASN A 159 -24.40 4.62 -21.57
C ASN A 159 -23.60 4.12 -20.34
N GLY A 160 -22.42 4.67 -20.14
CA GLY A 160 -21.55 4.41 -18.97
C GLY A 160 -20.76 3.11 -19.05
N GLN A 161 -20.87 2.32 -20.13
CA GLN A 161 -20.19 1.03 -20.23
C GLN A 161 -18.74 1.16 -20.73
N GLN A 162 -17.84 0.38 -20.13
CA GLN A 162 -16.53 0.08 -20.70
C GLN A 162 -16.66 -0.90 -21.85
N ILE A 163 -15.86 -0.71 -22.89
CA ILE A 163 -15.83 -1.58 -24.06
C ILE A 163 -14.76 -2.65 -23.84
N ASN A 164 -15.18 -3.91 -23.72
CA ASN A 164 -14.31 -5.05 -23.44
C ASN A 164 -13.11 -5.09 -24.40
N ASN A 165 -11.94 -5.44 -23.85
CA ASN A 165 -10.65 -5.50 -24.55
C ASN A 165 -10.11 -4.16 -25.07
N THR A 166 -10.68 -3.04 -24.62
CA THR A 166 -10.19 -1.69 -24.93
C THR A 166 -10.13 -0.84 -23.64
N THR A 167 -9.40 0.26 -23.70
CA THR A 167 -9.34 1.30 -22.68
C THR A 167 -10.50 2.28 -22.77
N TYR A 168 -11.39 2.13 -23.76
CA TYR A 168 -12.46 3.07 -24.04
C TYR A 168 -13.75 2.77 -23.26
N THR A 169 -14.40 3.83 -22.82
CA THR A 169 -15.76 3.84 -22.27
C THR A 169 -16.67 4.67 -23.18
N LEU A 170 -17.98 4.38 -23.18
CA LEU A 170 -18.99 5.16 -23.88
C LEU A 170 -19.86 5.94 -22.88
N ASN A 171 -19.91 7.25 -23.02
CA ASN A 171 -20.88 8.11 -22.34
C ASN A 171 -21.87 8.69 -23.36
N ILE A 172 -23.16 8.70 -23.03
CA ILE A 172 -24.22 9.23 -23.90
C ILE A 172 -24.88 10.41 -23.19
N THR A 173 -24.83 11.57 -23.82
CA THR A 173 -25.41 12.82 -23.30
C THR A 173 -26.38 13.44 -24.29
N LYS A 174 -27.09 14.48 -23.86
CA LYS A 174 -28.05 15.21 -24.68
C LYS A 174 -27.40 16.45 -25.29
N GLY A 175 -27.55 16.60 -26.61
CA GLY A 175 -27.18 17.77 -27.40
C GLY A 175 -28.39 18.55 -27.92
N GLY A 176 -28.10 19.62 -28.67
CA GLY A 176 -29.10 20.47 -29.32
C GLY A 176 -29.76 21.49 -28.39
N THR A 177 -30.73 22.25 -28.89
CA THR A 177 -31.49 23.29 -28.15
C THR A 177 -32.99 23.18 -28.46
N GLY A 178 -33.83 23.73 -27.57
CA GLY A 178 -35.30 23.69 -27.73
C GLY A 178 -35.84 22.28 -27.98
N ASN A 179 -36.69 22.15 -29.01
CA ASN A 179 -37.29 20.90 -29.49
C ASN A 179 -36.47 20.26 -30.63
N SER A 180 -35.16 20.47 -30.64
CA SER A 180 -34.22 19.82 -31.57
C SER A 180 -33.10 19.14 -30.78
N ARG A 181 -33.48 18.30 -29.82
CA ARG A 181 -32.54 17.50 -29.03
C ARG A 181 -32.13 16.22 -29.75
N TYR A 182 -30.93 15.73 -29.44
CA TYR A 182 -30.35 14.51 -30.01
C TYR A 182 -29.26 13.95 -29.09
N PRO A 183 -28.90 12.66 -29.19
CA PRO A 183 -27.80 12.11 -28.40
C PRO A 183 -26.42 12.51 -28.94
N ILE A 184 -25.49 12.63 -28.00
CA ILE A 184 -24.05 12.78 -28.20
C ILE A 184 -23.40 11.53 -27.59
N TYR A 185 -22.62 10.81 -28.38
CA TYR A 185 -21.90 9.59 -27.98
C TYR A 185 -20.43 9.95 -27.84
N THR A 186 -19.92 9.93 -26.61
CA THR A 186 -18.54 10.29 -26.31
C THR A 186 -17.78 9.03 -25.91
N PHE A 187 -16.81 8.65 -26.72
CA PHE A 187 -15.84 7.63 -26.39
C PHE A 187 -14.64 8.28 -25.73
N THR A 188 -14.25 7.80 -24.54
CA THR A 188 -13.09 8.30 -23.81
C THR A 188 -12.21 7.14 -23.38
N GLY A 189 -10.93 7.18 -23.74
CA GLY A 189 -9.95 6.13 -23.51
C GLY A 189 -8.60 6.52 -24.07
N ASN A 190 -7.51 5.94 -23.54
CA ASN A 190 -6.14 6.14 -24.00
C ASN A 190 -5.75 7.63 -24.22
N GLY A 191 -6.19 8.53 -23.33
CA GLY A 191 -5.96 9.98 -23.42
C GLY A 191 -6.70 10.72 -24.55
N ASN A 192 -7.56 10.05 -25.31
CA ASN A 192 -8.29 10.61 -26.44
C ASN A 192 -9.80 10.66 -26.17
N THR A 193 -10.48 11.55 -26.89
CA THR A 193 -11.94 11.69 -26.88
C THR A 193 -12.48 11.73 -28.31
N TYR A 194 -13.47 10.88 -28.60
CA TYR A 194 -14.21 10.87 -29.87
C TYR A 194 -15.68 11.17 -29.61
N VAL A 195 -16.15 12.30 -30.10
CA VAL A 195 -17.51 12.79 -29.88
C VAL A 195 -18.31 12.62 -31.16
N PHE A 196 -19.20 11.64 -31.18
CA PHE A 196 -20.16 11.46 -32.26
C PHE A 196 -21.47 12.15 -31.94
N THR A 197 -22.03 12.90 -32.88
CA THR A 197 -23.37 13.47 -32.75
C THR A 197 -24.27 12.92 -33.83
N TYR A 198 -25.36 12.26 -33.44
CA TYR A 198 -26.36 11.73 -34.38
C TYR A 198 -27.62 12.61 -34.34
N THR A 199 -27.71 13.55 -35.27
CA THR A 199 -28.70 14.62 -35.23
C THR A 199 -30.07 14.22 -35.78
N ASN A 200 -31.06 15.11 -35.61
CA ASN A 200 -32.41 14.93 -36.15
C ASN A 200 -32.47 14.91 -37.68
N SER A 201 -31.51 15.55 -38.34
CA SER A 201 -31.35 15.56 -39.81
C SER A 201 -30.72 14.28 -40.36
N ALA A 202 -30.69 13.20 -39.57
CA ALA A 202 -30.17 11.90 -39.98
C ALA A 202 -28.68 11.92 -40.37
N THR A 203 -27.90 12.80 -39.74
CA THR A 203 -26.45 12.93 -39.95
C THR A 203 -25.69 12.48 -38.71
N VAL A 204 -24.62 11.70 -38.91
CA VAL A 204 -23.62 11.43 -37.87
C VAL A 204 -22.37 12.23 -38.20
N THR A 205 -21.86 12.99 -37.24
CA THR A 205 -20.55 13.65 -37.33
C THR A 205 -19.66 13.20 -36.19
N VAL A 206 -18.35 13.30 -36.36
CA VAL A 206 -17.35 12.99 -35.34
C VAL A 206 -16.41 14.16 -35.11
N SER A 207 -16.15 14.50 -33.85
CA SER A 207 -15.08 15.40 -33.42
C SER A 207 -14.06 14.60 -32.61
N VAL A 208 -12.77 14.76 -32.92
CA VAL A 208 -11.68 14.07 -32.23
C VAL A 208 -10.91 15.10 -31.41
N ASN A 209 -10.78 14.88 -30.10
CA ASN A 209 -10.06 15.75 -29.17
C ASN A 209 -10.47 17.24 -29.27
N GLY A 210 -11.75 17.51 -29.50
CA GLY A 210 -12.28 18.87 -29.64
C GLY A 210 -12.02 19.55 -30.98
N ALA A 211 -11.47 18.84 -31.98
CA ALA A 211 -11.31 19.36 -33.33
C ALA A 211 -12.65 19.59 -34.03
N THR A 212 -12.64 20.33 -35.14
CA THR A 212 -13.82 20.56 -35.97
C THR A 212 -14.47 19.24 -36.40
N ALA A 213 -15.79 19.14 -36.23
CA ALA A 213 -16.53 17.93 -36.54
C ALA A 213 -16.56 17.64 -38.06
N THR A 214 -16.41 16.37 -38.42
CA THR A 214 -16.48 15.88 -39.81
C THR A 214 -17.62 14.89 -39.98
N ASN A 215 -18.18 14.79 -41.19
CA ASN A 215 -19.26 13.85 -41.49
C ASN A 215 -18.76 12.40 -41.48
N VAL A 216 -19.56 11.52 -40.88
CA VAL A 216 -19.36 10.08 -40.92
C VAL A 216 -20.34 9.49 -41.95
N PRO A 217 -19.85 8.85 -43.02
CA PRO A 217 -20.71 8.25 -44.04
C PRO A 217 -21.65 7.19 -43.45
N LEU A 218 -22.92 7.23 -43.85
CA LEU A 218 -23.97 6.30 -43.40
C LEU A 218 -24.53 5.52 -44.57
N SER A 219 -24.95 4.28 -44.28
CA SER A 219 -25.83 3.49 -45.15
C SER A 219 -27.29 3.89 -44.91
N THR A 220 -28.24 3.16 -45.51
CA THR A 220 -29.67 3.42 -45.33
C THR A 220 -30.08 3.37 -43.86
N ILE A 221 -30.62 4.48 -43.36
CA ILE A 221 -31.17 4.60 -42.02
C ILE A 221 -32.56 3.96 -41.98
N THR A 222 -32.84 3.22 -40.91
CA THR A 222 -34.16 2.66 -40.63
C THR A 222 -34.70 3.21 -39.32
N THR A 223 -36.02 3.37 -39.23
CA THR A 223 -36.68 3.83 -37.99
C THR A 223 -37.80 2.87 -37.62
N THR A 224 -37.73 2.32 -36.42
CA THR A 224 -38.72 1.40 -35.88
C THR A 224 -39.03 1.79 -34.44
N SER A 225 -40.31 1.94 -34.10
CA SER A 225 -40.77 2.24 -32.73
C SER A 225 -40.07 3.43 -32.06
N GLY A 226 -39.84 4.51 -32.82
CA GLY A 226 -39.20 5.73 -32.29
C GLY A 226 -37.69 5.63 -32.09
N ILE A 227 -37.04 4.59 -32.61
CA ILE A 227 -35.58 4.43 -32.63
C ILE A 227 -35.08 4.48 -34.07
N ALA A 228 -34.20 5.43 -34.36
CA ALA A 228 -33.48 5.51 -35.63
C ALA A 228 -32.16 4.75 -35.53
N THR A 229 -31.92 3.85 -36.48
CA THR A 229 -30.73 3.01 -36.59
C THR A 229 -29.93 3.45 -37.82
N ALA A 230 -28.69 3.85 -37.62
CA ALA A 230 -27.76 4.33 -38.63
C ALA A 230 -26.53 3.41 -38.74
N PRO A 231 -26.54 2.44 -39.67
CA PRO A 231 -25.35 1.71 -40.04
C PRO A 231 -24.37 2.66 -40.73
N LEU A 232 -23.09 2.57 -40.42
CA LEU A 232 -22.05 3.32 -41.14
C LEU A 232 -21.85 2.73 -42.54
N ALA A 233 -21.42 3.54 -43.50
CA ALA A 233 -20.97 3.05 -44.79
C ALA A 233 -19.51 2.61 -44.71
N SER A 234 -19.12 1.60 -45.49
CA SER A 234 -17.74 1.15 -45.56
C SER A 234 -16.86 2.18 -46.30
N PRO A 235 -15.63 2.47 -45.83
CA PRO A 235 -14.99 1.91 -44.65
C PRO A 235 -15.57 2.46 -43.33
N TYR A 236 -15.78 1.57 -42.37
CA TYR A 236 -16.25 1.93 -41.02
C TYR A 236 -15.27 2.83 -40.28
N TYR A 237 -15.75 3.53 -39.26
CA TYR A 237 -14.89 4.36 -38.41
C TYR A 237 -14.11 3.48 -37.43
N ILE A 238 -12.78 3.62 -37.40
CA ILE A 238 -11.89 2.80 -36.56
C ILE A 238 -11.16 3.70 -35.58
N ILE A 239 -11.22 3.32 -34.30
CA ILE A 239 -10.42 3.88 -33.21
C ILE A 239 -9.32 2.87 -32.87
N ALA A 240 -8.05 3.26 -33.02
CA ALA A 240 -6.92 2.43 -32.63
C ALA A 240 -6.70 2.52 -31.11
N ASP A 241 -6.44 1.38 -30.47
CA ASP A 241 -6.17 1.28 -29.04
C ASP A 241 -5.09 0.23 -28.77
N GLY A 242 -3.83 0.66 -28.88
CA GLY A 242 -2.69 -0.25 -28.77
C GLY A 242 -2.69 -1.30 -29.88
N THR A 243 -2.83 -2.58 -29.49
CA THR A 243 -2.81 -3.74 -30.39
C THR A 243 -4.20 -4.16 -30.88
N VAL A 244 -5.25 -3.41 -30.53
CA VAL A 244 -6.61 -3.64 -31.00
C VAL A 244 -7.18 -2.43 -31.75
N ASN A 245 -8.15 -2.71 -32.61
CA ASN A 245 -8.96 -1.75 -33.34
C ASN A 245 -10.41 -1.86 -32.89
N LEU A 246 -10.96 -0.76 -32.39
CA LEU A 246 -12.38 -0.58 -32.11
C LEU A 246 -13.07 -0.02 -33.36
N THR A 247 -13.79 -0.87 -34.06
CA THR A 247 -14.57 -0.50 -35.25
C THR A 247 -16.00 -0.16 -34.84
N ILE A 248 -16.44 1.06 -35.12
CA ILE A 248 -17.83 1.48 -34.93
C ILE A 248 -18.56 1.24 -36.25
N TYR A 249 -19.67 0.51 -36.22
CA TYR A 249 -20.41 0.17 -37.45
C TYR A 249 -21.89 0.53 -37.42
N ASN A 250 -22.47 0.87 -36.27
CA ASN A 250 -23.88 1.24 -36.20
C ASN A 250 -24.22 2.10 -34.98
N PHE A 251 -25.01 3.16 -35.17
CA PHE A 251 -25.58 3.96 -34.09
C PHE A 251 -27.09 3.72 -33.98
N LYS A 252 -27.62 3.70 -32.76
CA LYS A 252 -29.05 3.79 -32.47
C LYS A 252 -29.32 5.02 -31.65
N ARG A 253 -30.31 5.83 -32.04
CA ARG A 253 -30.83 6.96 -31.25
C ARG A 253 -32.34 6.87 -31.07
N SER A 254 -32.82 7.44 -29.97
CA SER A 254 -34.22 7.87 -29.90
C SER A 254 -34.49 9.00 -30.91
N THR A 255 -35.63 8.94 -31.60
CA THR A 255 -36.09 10.00 -32.51
C THR A 255 -36.82 11.14 -31.81
N SER A 256 -37.08 11.04 -30.51
CA SER A 256 -37.71 12.12 -29.77
C SER A 256 -36.81 13.35 -29.75
N THR A 257 -37.42 14.54 -29.86
CA THR A 257 -36.71 15.81 -29.92
C THR A 257 -37.00 16.72 -28.72
N ASP A 258 -37.81 16.23 -27.77
CA ASP A 258 -38.26 17.00 -26.62
C ASP A 258 -37.11 17.35 -25.66
N SER A 259 -37.29 18.45 -24.92
CA SER A 259 -36.30 18.92 -23.95
C SER A 259 -36.08 17.96 -22.78
N ASN A 260 -37.07 17.14 -22.44
CA ASN A 260 -37.06 16.24 -21.27
C ASN A 260 -36.66 14.79 -21.60
N VAL A 261 -36.26 14.50 -22.85
CA VAL A 261 -35.84 13.15 -23.25
C VAL A 261 -34.56 12.74 -22.52
N ASP A 262 -34.59 11.52 -21.97
CA ASP A 262 -33.40 10.79 -21.57
C ASP A 262 -32.96 9.88 -22.72
N TYR A 263 -31.77 10.18 -23.27
CA TYR A 263 -31.20 9.40 -24.36
C TYR A 263 -30.39 8.19 -23.90
N THR A 264 -30.11 8.06 -22.60
CA THR A 264 -29.20 7.02 -22.06
C THR A 264 -29.79 5.61 -22.15
N GLY A 265 -31.11 5.46 -22.04
CA GLY A 265 -31.78 4.15 -22.09
C GLY A 265 -32.14 3.66 -23.49
N ASN A 266 -32.25 4.56 -24.48
CA ASN A 266 -32.78 4.26 -25.82
C ASN A 266 -31.77 4.56 -26.94
N SER A 267 -30.50 4.77 -26.59
CA SER A 267 -29.42 5.01 -27.54
C SER A 267 -28.27 4.06 -27.26
N SER A 268 -27.63 3.59 -28.32
CA SER A 268 -26.52 2.63 -28.21
C SER A 268 -25.62 2.70 -29.43
N VAL A 269 -24.42 2.15 -29.32
CA VAL A 269 -23.50 1.98 -30.44
C VAL A 269 -23.12 0.51 -30.58
N SER A 270 -23.17 -0.02 -31.80
CA SER A 270 -22.65 -1.36 -32.07
C SER A 270 -21.22 -1.26 -32.59
N VAL A 271 -20.34 -2.04 -31.96
CA VAL A 271 -18.89 -2.00 -32.18
C VAL A 271 -18.33 -3.39 -32.37
N ASN A 272 -17.21 -3.47 -33.10
CA ASN A 272 -16.42 -4.67 -33.26
C ASN A 272 -14.98 -4.40 -32.81
N VAL A 273 -14.48 -5.21 -31.88
CA VAL A 273 -13.09 -5.12 -31.40
C VAL A 273 -12.29 -6.25 -32.03
N THR A 274 -11.26 -5.91 -32.79
CA THR A 274 -10.35 -6.86 -33.44
C THR A 274 -8.91 -6.57 -33.12
N GLY A 275 -8.05 -7.58 -33.14
CA GLY A 275 -6.61 -7.42 -32.95
C GLY A 275 -6.07 -8.45 -31.97
N THR A 276 -5.02 -8.09 -31.25
CA THR A 276 -4.32 -9.00 -30.34
C THR A 276 -4.45 -8.49 -28.91
N ILE A 277 -4.86 -9.35 -27.98
CA ILE A 277 -4.99 -9.03 -26.55
C ILE A 277 -4.04 -9.89 -25.72
N PRO A 278 -3.54 -9.40 -24.58
CA PRO A 278 -2.73 -10.20 -23.67
C PRO A 278 -3.55 -11.36 -23.08
N THR A 279 -2.91 -12.50 -22.90
CA THR A 279 -3.44 -13.63 -22.11
C THR A 279 -2.66 -13.74 -20.81
N TYR A 280 -3.37 -14.07 -19.73
CA TYR A 280 -2.79 -14.20 -18.41
C TYR A 280 -2.96 -15.62 -17.89
N THR A 281 -1.98 -16.07 -17.12
CA THR A 281 -2.08 -17.28 -16.31
C THR A 281 -1.92 -16.92 -14.85
N THR A 282 -2.60 -17.66 -13.98
CA THR A 282 -2.36 -17.58 -12.55
C THR A 282 -1.07 -18.34 -12.24
N VAL A 283 -0.10 -17.66 -11.63
CA VAL A 283 1.01 -18.30 -10.94
C VAL A 283 0.75 -18.26 -9.44
N ASN A 284 1.25 -19.26 -8.71
CA ASN A 284 1.07 -19.42 -7.28
C ASN A 284 2.42 -19.52 -6.59
N LYS A 285 2.52 -18.95 -5.39
CA LYS A 285 3.66 -19.10 -4.49
C LYS A 285 3.16 -19.42 -3.09
N ASN A 286 3.72 -20.47 -2.50
CA ASN A 286 3.46 -20.80 -1.10
C ASN A 286 4.45 -20.06 -0.22
N TYR A 287 3.93 -19.41 0.82
CA TYR A 287 4.70 -18.72 1.83
C TYR A 287 4.56 -19.39 3.19
N ASP A 288 5.61 -19.26 3.99
CA ASP A 288 5.63 -19.48 5.43
C ASP A 288 6.25 -18.22 6.05
N LYS A 289 5.52 -17.52 6.93
CA LYS A 289 6.01 -16.31 7.61
C LYS A 289 7.32 -16.53 8.36
N LYS A 290 7.62 -17.78 8.75
CA LYS A 290 8.83 -18.14 9.47
C LYS A 290 10.03 -18.36 8.56
N VAL A 291 9.89 -18.37 7.24
CA VAL A 291 10.99 -18.67 6.32
C VAL A 291 11.18 -17.52 5.34
N ILE A 292 12.41 -17.02 5.26
CA ILE A 292 12.84 -16.03 4.26
C ILE A 292 14.09 -16.53 3.53
N SER A 293 14.46 -15.84 2.46
CA SER A 293 15.64 -16.14 1.64
C SER A 293 16.69 -15.03 1.82
N LEU A 294 17.91 -15.38 2.24
CA LEU A 294 19.03 -14.44 2.44
C LEU A 294 20.17 -14.70 1.45
N LYS A 295 20.69 -13.63 0.82
CA LYS A 295 21.85 -13.67 -0.08
C LYS A 295 22.83 -12.57 0.30
N GLY A 296 24.01 -12.95 0.80
CA GLY A 296 25.07 -12.04 1.19
C GLY A 296 26.05 -11.71 0.05
N PRO A 297 27.03 -10.82 0.31
CA PRO A 297 28.04 -10.44 -0.67
C PRO A 297 28.75 -11.64 -1.29
N GLY A 298 28.85 -11.66 -2.62
CA GLY A 298 29.52 -12.71 -3.37
C GLY A 298 28.80 -14.07 -3.40
N ALA A 299 27.65 -14.23 -2.73
CA ALA A 299 26.84 -15.44 -2.82
C ALA A 299 26.17 -15.56 -4.19
N SER A 300 26.22 -16.75 -4.80
CA SER A 300 25.56 -17.05 -6.08
C SER A 300 24.10 -17.49 -5.95
N SER A 301 23.66 -17.81 -4.73
CA SER A 301 22.31 -18.32 -4.45
C SER A 301 21.82 -17.86 -3.08
N TYR A 302 20.50 -17.96 -2.90
CA TYR A 302 19.85 -17.69 -1.62
C TYR A 302 20.00 -18.87 -0.66
N THR A 303 20.15 -18.53 0.63
CA THR A 303 20.06 -19.45 1.75
C THR A 303 18.74 -19.24 2.48
N ALA A 304 17.98 -20.30 2.72
CA ALA A 304 16.78 -20.23 3.54
C ALA A 304 17.15 -19.92 5.00
N VAL A 305 16.45 -18.96 5.59
CA VAL A 305 16.57 -18.56 7.00
C VAL A 305 15.23 -18.78 7.65
N THR A 306 15.21 -19.61 8.69
CA THR A 306 14.01 -19.92 9.47
C THR A 306 14.02 -19.16 10.79
N ALA A 307 12.91 -18.54 11.16
CA ALA A 307 12.75 -17.87 12.44
C ALA A 307 12.92 -18.85 13.59
N ASN A 308 13.55 -18.37 14.66
CA ASN A 308 13.42 -18.99 15.97
C ASN A 308 12.15 -18.50 16.69
N SER A 309 12.00 -18.80 17.98
CA SER A 309 10.79 -18.49 18.77
C SER A 309 10.65 -17.04 19.26
N ASP A 310 11.60 -16.13 19.00
CA ASP A 310 11.79 -14.98 19.89
C ASP A 310 11.04 -13.67 19.54
N VAL A 311 10.19 -13.62 18.51
CA VAL A 311 9.63 -12.32 18.02
C VAL A 311 8.15 -12.29 17.60
N TYR A 312 7.45 -13.42 17.60
CA TYR A 312 5.97 -13.51 17.54
C TYR A 312 5.29 -13.48 16.16
N PHE A 313 4.47 -14.52 15.95
CA PHE A 313 3.57 -14.72 14.82
C PHE A 313 2.14 -14.81 15.36
N PRO A 314 1.35 -13.71 15.33
CA PRO A 314 0.13 -13.62 16.11
C PRO A 314 -1.11 -14.27 15.47
N GLY A 315 -0.99 -14.87 14.28
CA GLY A 315 -2.14 -15.30 13.49
C GLY A 315 -3.01 -14.11 13.08
N SER A 316 -4.26 -14.08 13.51
CA SER A 316 -5.20 -12.97 13.30
C SER A 316 -5.20 -11.92 14.43
N ALA A 317 -4.53 -12.19 15.56
CA ALA A 317 -4.42 -11.22 16.64
C ALA A 317 -3.49 -10.07 16.25
N TYR A 318 -3.64 -8.90 16.88
CA TYR A 318 -2.72 -7.76 16.70
C TYR A 318 -2.54 -7.36 15.23
N SER A 319 -3.67 -7.33 14.51
CA SER A 319 -3.75 -7.11 13.07
C SER A 319 -3.00 -8.13 12.20
N GLY A 320 -2.47 -9.21 12.76
CA GLY A 320 -1.69 -10.20 12.02
C GLY A 320 -0.28 -9.72 11.63
N ILE A 321 0.19 -8.61 12.21
CA ILE A 321 1.55 -8.11 12.00
C ILE A 321 2.52 -9.06 12.69
N PHE A 322 3.34 -9.76 11.91
CA PHE A 322 4.31 -10.70 12.43
C PHE A 322 5.70 -10.08 12.47
N VAL A 323 6.54 -10.52 13.39
CA VAL A 323 7.98 -10.25 13.36
C VAL A 323 8.69 -11.59 13.46
N GLY A 324 9.63 -11.84 12.54
CA GLY A 324 10.51 -13.00 12.51
C GLY A 324 11.96 -12.60 12.79
N TYR A 325 12.73 -13.50 13.40
CA TYR A 325 14.10 -13.25 13.83
C TYR A 325 14.94 -14.51 13.71
N GLN A 326 16.18 -14.31 13.28
CA GLN A 326 17.22 -15.33 13.36
C GLN A 326 18.59 -14.69 13.59
N GLU A 327 19.41 -15.27 14.46
CA GLU A 327 20.83 -14.92 14.53
C GLU A 327 21.55 -15.47 13.30
N VAL A 328 22.20 -14.59 12.55
CA VAL A 328 22.92 -14.88 11.29
C VAL A 328 24.41 -14.52 11.39
N THR A 329 24.96 -14.43 12.61
CA THR A 329 26.35 -14.03 12.89
C THR A 329 27.38 -14.75 12.01
N GLU A 330 27.29 -16.08 11.92
CA GLU A 330 28.27 -16.86 11.14
C GLU A 330 28.12 -16.65 9.62
N TYR A 331 26.89 -16.44 9.13
CA TYR A 331 26.66 -16.09 7.74
C TYR A 331 27.28 -14.72 7.41
N VAL A 332 27.08 -13.75 8.29
CA VAL A 332 27.64 -12.40 8.10
C VAL A 332 29.17 -12.41 8.18
N LYS A 333 29.77 -13.17 9.09
CA LYS A 333 31.23 -13.37 9.14
C LYS A 333 31.78 -14.00 7.86
N ALA A 334 31.07 -14.96 7.28
CA ALA A 334 31.51 -15.64 6.07
C ALA A 334 31.47 -14.75 4.81
N HIS A 335 30.50 -13.84 4.72
CA HIS A 335 30.30 -12.98 3.53
C HIS A 335 30.88 -11.57 3.67
N GLY A 336 31.05 -11.07 4.89
CA GLY A 336 31.66 -9.76 5.16
C GLY A 336 30.81 -8.56 4.69
N PRO A 337 31.39 -7.35 4.72
CA PRO A 337 30.72 -6.13 4.26
C PRO A 337 30.29 -6.16 2.80
N GLY A 338 29.21 -5.44 2.47
CA GLY A 338 28.67 -5.35 1.12
C GLY A 338 27.16 -5.54 1.05
N ALA A 339 26.65 -5.80 -0.15
CA ALA A 339 25.23 -5.98 -0.42
C ALA A 339 24.64 -7.27 0.17
N TYR A 340 23.63 -7.12 1.02
CA TYR A 340 22.75 -8.21 1.48
C TYR A 340 21.36 -8.04 0.88
N THR A 341 20.86 -9.10 0.24
CA THR A 341 19.51 -9.18 -0.31
C THR A 341 18.66 -10.13 0.52
N VAL A 342 17.46 -9.69 0.90
CA VAL A 342 16.44 -10.54 1.54
C VAL A 342 15.24 -10.64 0.61
N ALA A 343 14.81 -11.87 0.39
CA ALA A 343 13.71 -12.22 -0.45
C ALA A 343 12.71 -13.13 0.28
N ASP A 344 11.57 -13.35 -0.34
CA ASP A 344 10.55 -14.32 0.08
C ASP A 344 9.92 -14.06 1.44
N ILE A 345 9.86 -12.78 1.85
CA ILE A 345 9.02 -12.42 2.98
C ILE A 345 7.57 -12.73 2.62
N ALA A 346 6.84 -13.37 3.54
CA ALA A 346 5.46 -13.82 3.37
C ALA A 346 4.46 -12.66 3.32
N LEU A 347 4.44 -11.95 2.19
CA LEU A 347 3.66 -10.75 1.92
C LEU A 347 2.58 -11.01 0.85
N ILE A 348 1.71 -10.03 0.61
CA ILE A 348 0.72 -10.08 -0.46
C ILE A 348 0.58 -8.70 -1.13
N GLU A 349 0.36 -8.68 -2.44
CA GLU A 349 0.00 -7.47 -3.20
C GLU A 349 -1.50 -7.15 -3.06
N GLY A 350 -1.90 -5.95 -3.50
CA GLY A 350 -3.28 -5.47 -3.44
C GLY A 350 -3.49 -4.51 -2.27
N ASN A 351 -4.75 -4.36 -1.84
CA ASN A 351 -5.11 -3.44 -0.78
C ASN A 351 -5.96 -4.12 0.30
N ASN A 352 -5.99 -3.50 1.46
CA ASN A 352 -6.88 -3.80 2.57
C ASN A 352 -7.13 -2.52 3.38
N SER A 353 -8.06 -2.54 4.34
CA SER A 353 -8.53 -1.32 4.99
C SER A 353 -7.67 -0.85 6.15
N ASN A 354 -7.35 -1.70 7.13
CA ASN A 354 -6.67 -1.28 8.37
C ASN A 354 -6.03 -2.46 9.14
N PRO A 355 -4.73 -2.40 9.48
CA PRO A 355 -3.70 -1.53 8.89
C PRO A 355 -3.43 -2.02 7.46
N GLY A 356 -2.89 -1.18 6.58
CA GLY A 356 -2.57 -1.60 5.22
C GLY A 356 -1.50 -2.71 5.17
N TYR A 357 -1.35 -3.37 4.02
CA TYR A 357 -0.28 -4.33 3.84
C TYR A 357 1.09 -3.64 3.91
N SER A 358 2.04 -4.31 4.56
CA SER A 358 3.39 -3.78 4.78
C SER A 358 4.38 -4.92 4.88
N GLY A 359 5.67 -4.65 4.65
CA GLY A 359 6.69 -5.62 4.95
C GLY A 359 8.10 -5.21 4.56
N GLY A 360 9.06 -5.79 5.26
CA GLY A 360 10.47 -5.49 5.10
C GLY A 360 11.32 -6.22 6.11
N TRP A 361 12.60 -5.88 6.12
CA TRP A 361 13.59 -6.52 6.96
C TRP A 361 14.63 -5.53 7.44
N VAL A 362 15.33 -5.92 8.49
CA VAL A 362 16.43 -5.17 9.07
C VAL A 362 17.38 -6.13 9.75
N MET A 363 18.68 -5.88 9.58
CA MET A 363 19.75 -6.63 10.22
C MET A 363 20.51 -5.69 11.14
N VAL A 364 20.73 -6.11 12.38
CA VAL A 364 21.55 -5.41 13.36
C VAL A 364 22.88 -6.14 13.46
N VAL A 365 23.98 -5.40 13.31
CA VAL A 365 25.33 -5.97 13.36
C VAL A 365 26.16 -5.24 14.40
N ILE A 366 26.72 -5.97 15.36
CA ILE A 366 27.65 -5.46 16.38
C ILE A 366 29.04 -5.95 16.00
N TYR A 367 30.02 -5.04 15.94
CA TYR A 367 31.36 -5.36 15.47
C TYR A 367 32.45 -4.63 16.27
N GLU A 368 33.60 -5.27 16.36
CA GLU A 368 34.83 -4.71 16.93
C GLU A 368 35.75 -4.19 15.83
N ASN A 369 36.41 -3.07 16.07
CA ASN A 369 37.53 -2.55 15.29
C ASN A 369 38.56 -1.95 16.26
N PRO A 370 39.81 -2.45 16.31
CA PRO A 370 40.81 -2.01 17.28
C PRO A 370 41.14 -0.51 17.25
N ALA A 371 40.90 0.17 16.12
CA ALA A 371 41.12 1.61 15.96
C ALA A 371 39.99 2.45 16.58
N MET A 372 38.79 1.90 16.77
CA MET A 372 37.63 2.64 17.29
C MET A 372 37.64 2.77 18.82
N LYS A 373 36.89 3.75 19.34
CA LYS A 373 36.66 3.97 20.77
C LYS A 373 35.90 2.80 21.39
N SER A 374 36.11 2.61 22.69
CA SER A 374 35.34 1.67 23.49
C SER A 374 33.88 2.13 23.63
N ARG A 375 32.93 1.21 23.48
CA ARG A 375 31.49 1.40 23.66
C ARG A 375 30.89 0.23 24.43
N ALA A 376 29.83 0.51 25.17
CA ALA A 376 28.94 -0.51 25.71
C ALA A 376 27.70 -0.57 24.81
N VAL A 377 27.57 -1.63 24.03
CA VAL A 377 26.40 -1.85 23.15
C VAL A 377 25.47 -2.86 23.82
N THR A 378 24.18 -2.55 23.83
CA THR A 378 23.12 -3.46 24.30
C THR A 378 22.04 -3.53 23.24
N LEU A 379 21.57 -4.73 22.93
CA LEU A 379 20.46 -4.96 22.02
C LEU A 379 19.24 -5.39 22.83
N PHE A 380 18.09 -4.79 22.54
CA PHE A 380 16.81 -5.18 23.08
C PHE A 380 15.84 -5.42 21.94
N ASP A 381 14.97 -6.40 22.11
CA ASP A 381 13.80 -6.56 21.28
C ASP A 381 12.68 -7.28 22.02
N GLY A 382 11.51 -7.25 21.40
CA GLY A 382 10.25 -7.73 21.92
C GLY A 382 9.15 -7.42 20.91
N TYR A 383 7.91 -7.59 21.35
CA TYR A 383 6.73 -7.33 20.54
C TYR A 383 5.69 -6.62 21.39
N ALA A 384 5.29 -5.43 20.96
CA ALA A 384 4.14 -4.72 21.50
C ALA A 384 3.32 -4.16 20.35
N TYR A 385 2.06 -4.58 20.26
CA TYR A 385 1.10 -3.98 19.36
C TYR A 385 0.52 -2.72 20.01
N VAL A 386 0.63 -1.59 19.30
CA VAL A 386 0.12 -0.28 19.74
C VAL A 386 -0.99 0.14 18.80
N ASN A 387 -2.22 0.21 19.29
CA ASN A 387 -3.35 0.71 18.51
C ASN A 387 -3.56 2.21 18.73
N GLY A 388 -2.96 3.03 17.88
CA GLY A 388 -3.10 4.49 17.91
C GLY A 388 -4.52 5.00 17.60
N GLN A 389 -5.34 4.20 16.91
CA GLN A 389 -6.70 4.57 16.49
C GLN A 389 -7.79 4.18 17.51
N ARG A 390 -7.41 3.62 18.66
CA ARG A 390 -8.36 3.18 19.70
C ARG A 390 -9.10 4.36 20.32
N SER A 391 -10.40 4.19 20.57
CA SER A 391 -11.23 5.18 21.27
C SER A 391 -10.62 5.56 22.63
N GLY A 392 -10.54 6.86 22.93
CA GLY A 392 -9.92 7.37 24.16
C GLY A 392 -8.55 8.02 23.99
N GLY A 393 -8.04 8.16 22.76
CA GLY A 393 -6.78 8.86 22.47
C GLY A 393 -5.64 7.97 21.96
N GLY A 394 -5.90 6.67 21.77
CA GLY A 394 -4.93 5.67 21.31
C GLY A 394 -4.21 4.91 22.43
N GLU A 395 -3.42 3.91 22.04
CA GLU A 395 -2.47 3.23 22.91
C GLU A 395 -1.06 3.82 22.81
N PHE A 396 -0.24 3.61 23.83
CA PHE A 396 1.20 3.83 23.77
C PHE A 396 1.96 2.66 24.41
N GLY A 397 3.18 2.42 23.98
CA GLY A 397 4.06 1.38 24.53
C GLY A 397 5.20 1.96 25.37
N ASN A 398 5.56 1.27 26.45
CA ASN A 398 6.78 1.55 27.20
C ASN A 398 7.80 0.45 26.90
N ILE A 399 8.99 0.82 26.44
CA ILE A 399 10.13 -0.09 26.28
C ILE A 399 11.09 0.14 27.45
N PRO A 400 11.04 -0.69 28.52
CA PRO A 400 11.92 -0.51 29.65
C PRO A 400 13.36 -0.87 29.26
N ILE A 401 14.21 0.13 29.10
CA ILE A 401 15.64 -0.03 28.89
C ILE A 401 16.40 0.25 30.20
N SER A 402 17.31 -0.64 30.58
CA SER A 402 18.13 -0.51 31.78
C SER A 402 19.48 -1.21 31.61
N GLY A 403 20.39 -1.03 32.56
CA GLY A 403 21.71 -1.70 32.53
C GLY A 403 22.80 -0.96 31.74
N PHE A 404 22.58 0.31 31.38
CA PHE A 404 23.62 1.12 30.74
C PHE A 404 24.75 1.45 31.72
N THR A 405 25.99 1.26 31.29
CA THR A 405 27.18 1.75 31.97
C THR A 405 27.66 3.04 31.32
N THR A 406 27.86 4.08 32.12
CA THR A 406 28.41 5.37 31.66
C THR A 406 29.89 5.47 32.00
N VAL A 407 30.61 6.35 31.31
CA VAL A 407 31.99 6.71 31.69
C VAL A 407 32.02 7.40 33.06
N ASP A 408 33.08 7.18 33.85
CA ASP A 408 33.22 7.74 35.20
C ASP A 408 33.35 9.28 35.20
N SER A 409 33.81 9.87 34.10
CA SER A 409 33.89 11.32 33.91
C SER A 409 33.93 11.71 32.43
N GLY A 410 33.52 12.95 32.13
CA GLY A 410 33.45 13.50 30.77
C GLY A 410 32.08 13.33 30.11
N PRO A 411 31.94 13.76 28.84
CA PRO A 411 30.66 13.71 28.12
C PRO A 411 30.18 12.27 27.90
N VAL A 412 28.92 11.99 28.25
CA VAL A 412 28.22 10.75 27.89
C VAL A 412 27.58 10.93 26.51
N ASN A 413 28.03 10.15 25.52
CA ASN A 413 27.47 10.16 24.17
C ASN A 413 26.63 8.89 23.95
N MET A 414 25.48 9.03 23.31
CA MET A 414 24.57 7.93 23.00
C MET A 414 24.37 7.81 21.48
N LYS A 415 24.32 6.56 21.00
CA LYS A 415 23.79 6.21 19.69
C LYS A 415 22.61 5.27 19.91
N LEU A 416 21.45 5.59 19.33
CA LEU A 416 20.23 4.81 19.44
C LEU A 416 19.78 4.37 18.04
N GLY A 417 19.39 3.11 17.93
CA GLY A 417 18.72 2.55 16.75
C GLY A 417 17.37 1.98 17.16
N VAL A 418 16.34 2.25 16.37
CA VAL A 418 14.97 1.77 16.60
C VAL A 418 14.46 1.13 15.32
N MET A 419 13.73 0.03 15.48
CA MET A 419 13.07 -0.68 14.39
C MET A 419 11.63 -0.91 14.83
N ALA A 420 10.70 -0.70 13.92
CA ALA A 420 9.30 -1.02 14.16
C ALA A 420 8.67 -1.61 12.91
N ALA A 421 7.62 -2.39 13.18
CA ALA A 421 6.80 -3.02 12.18
C ALA A 421 5.56 -2.15 11.96
N GLU A 422 5.34 -1.68 10.72
CA GLU A 422 4.22 -0.78 10.41
C GLU A 422 4.38 0.61 11.09
N GLY A 423 3.66 1.62 10.61
CA GLY A 423 3.73 3.01 11.09
C GLY A 423 3.20 3.98 10.03
N ASP A 424 1.88 4.07 9.90
CA ASP A 424 1.23 4.90 8.90
C ASP A 424 1.29 6.40 9.21
N ILE A 425 1.35 7.23 8.17
CA ILE A 425 1.10 8.66 8.35
C ILE A 425 -0.38 8.85 8.67
N ALA A 426 -0.67 9.34 9.89
CA ALA A 426 -2.01 9.48 10.43
C ALA A 426 -3.00 10.08 9.41
N THR A 427 -4.11 9.37 9.18
CA THR A 427 -5.15 9.80 8.23
C THR A 427 -5.86 11.08 8.64
N ASN A 428 -6.00 11.40 9.94
CA ASN A 428 -6.78 12.57 10.39
C ASN A 428 -6.49 13.13 11.81
N SER A 429 -5.36 12.83 12.48
CA SER A 429 -5.17 13.35 13.87
C SER A 429 -3.74 13.42 14.41
N GLY A 430 -2.70 13.35 13.59
CA GLY A 430 -1.32 13.59 14.06
C GLY A 430 -0.81 12.58 15.09
N SER A 431 -1.25 11.33 15.03
CA SER A 431 -0.72 10.27 15.89
C SER A 431 -0.64 8.95 15.12
N ASP A 432 0.43 8.85 14.33
CA ASP A 432 1.27 7.67 14.30
C ASP A 432 2.67 8.16 13.94
N TYR A 433 3.52 8.24 14.95
CA TYR A 433 4.95 8.45 14.76
C TYR A 433 5.64 7.54 15.76
N LEU A 434 6.67 6.85 15.27
CA LEU A 434 7.68 6.23 16.11
C LEU A 434 8.37 7.25 17.03
#